data_AF-A0A369B0S3-F1
#
_entry.id   AF-A0A369B0S3-F1
#
_cell.length_a   1.000
_cell.length_b   1.000
_cell.length_c   1.000
_cell.angle_alpha   90.00
_cell.angle_beta   90.00
_cell.angle_gamma   90.00
#
_symmetry.space_group_name_H-M   'P 1'
#
loop_
_entity.id
_entity.type
_entity.pdbx_description
1 polymer ?
#
loop_
_entity_poly.entity_id
_entity_poly.type
_entity_poly.pdbx_seq_one_letter_code
_entity_poly.pdbx_strand_id
1 'polypeptide(L)'
;MMNEKYNGLEADELFENVMMEVEDAVHAFTKTLGYKELNYKEQQSAVEIINYFGECMFDYHLESMCLWSKKAIEDVMISVFPKKVSANVSFFEKVESVLVKFFEFLYHSNQQNNGLELAASVRKSNKLMLNEVTVNLKGSSEEKLFDLGSEMGLDMSDLSDLDRLYKFVSLFETSKKNKTFKNS
;
A
#
# COMPACT_ATOMS: atom_id res chain seq x y z
N MET A 1 33.49 11.97 17.98
CA MET A 1 33.28 10.57 17.58
C MET A 1 32.40 9.93 18.63
N MET A 2 31.10 9.85 18.37
CA MET A 2 30.16 9.05 19.15
C MET A 2 29.70 7.93 18.22
N ASN A 3 30.04 6.70 18.61
CA ASN A 3 29.55 5.48 17.99
C ASN A 3 28.04 5.40 18.25
N GLU A 4 27.25 5.73 17.24
CA GLU A 4 25.84 5.31 17.21
C GLU A 4 25.66 4.42 15.98
N LYS A 5 26.22 3.21 16.09
CA LYS A 5 25.54 2.05 15.50
C LYS A 5 24.24 1.93 16.29
N TYR A 6 23.21 2.69 15.91
CA TYR A 6 21.83 2.27 16.15
C TYR A 6 21.76 0.83 15.66
N ASN A 7 21.52 -0.07 16.59
CA ASN A 7 21.67 -1.50 16.39
C ASN A 7 20.50 -1.93 15.52
N GLY A 8 20.73 -2.29 14.24
CA GLY A 8 19.64 -2.59 13.30
C GLY A 8 18.58 -3.57 13.85
N LEU A 9 18.99 -4.45 14.76
CA LEU A 9 18.13 -5.36 15.52
C LEU A 9 17.01 -4.65 16.31
N GLU A 10 17.26 -3.48 16.92
CA GLU A 10 16.23 -2.73 17.66
C GLU A 10 15.20 -2.08 16.74
N ALA A 11 15.62 -1.63 15.56
CA ALA A 11 14.70 -1.06 14.56
C ALA A 11 13.81 -2.16 13.96
N ASP A 12 14.39 -3.33 13.67
CA ASP A 12 13.66 -4.49 13.16
C ASP A 12 12.63 -4.98 14.19
N GLU A 13 13.00 -5.08 15.47
CA GLU A 13 12.05 -5.43 16.54
C GLU A 13 10.92 -4.41 16.69
N LEU A 14 11.20 -3.11 16.55
CA LEU A 14 10.16 -2.07 16.59
C LEU A 14 9.21 -2.17 15.40
N PHE A 15 9.73 -2.41 14.20
CA PHE A 15 8.93 -2.61 13.00
C PHE A 15 7.99 -3.81 13.17
N GLU A 16 8.52 -4.96 13.57
CA GLU A 16 7.74 -6.20 13.78
C GLU A 16 6.62 -6.00 14.81
N ASN A 17 6.91 -5.29 15.91
CA ASN A 17 5.89 -5.00 16.93
C ASN A 17 4.77 -4.09 16.39
N VAL A 18 5.12 -3.06 15.61
CA VAL A 18 4.12 -2.16 15.00
C VAL A 18 3.31 -2.89 13.94
N MET A 19 3.96 -3.73 13.12
CA MET A 19 3.26 -4.50 12.10
C MET A 19 2.33 -5.55 12.71
N MET A 20 2.71 -6.18 13.81
CA MET A 20 1.83 -7.07 14.57
C MET A 20 0.57 -6.34 15.08
N GLU A 21 0.70 -5.11 15.58
CA GLU A 21 -0.44 -4.27 15.99
C GLU A 21 -1.38 -4.00 14.81
N VAL A 22 -0.83 -3.66 13.65
CA VAL A 22 -1.60 -3.41 12.42
C VAL A 22 -2.30 -4.69 11.94
N GLU A 23 -1.60 -5.82 11.90
CA GLU A 23 -2.15 -7.10 11.45
C GLU A 23 -3.30 -7.58 12.33
N ASP A 24 -3.15 -7.48 13.66
CA ASP A 24 -4.19 -7.83 14.61
C ASP A 24 -5.44 -6.94 14.41
N ALA A 25 -5.24 -5.64 14.22
CA ALA A 25 -6.31 -4.69 13.96
C ALA A 25 -7.01 -4.96 12.63
N VAL A 26 -6.27 -5.26 11.57
CA VAL A 26 -6.81 -5.66 10.25
C VAL A 26 -7.61 -6.95 10.37
N HIS A 27 -7.08 -7.95 11.06
CA HIS A 27 -7.76 -9.22 11.26
C HIS A 27 -9.08 -9.03 12.03
N ALA A 28 -9.08 -8.18 13.06
CA ALA A 28 -10.29 -7.79 13.77
C ALA A 28 -11.28 -7.05 12.85
N PHE A 29 -10.79 -6.10 12.05
CA PHE A 29 -11.59 -5.33 11.10
C PHE A 29 -12.34 -6.21 10.09
N THR A 30 -11.70 -7.26 9.55
CA THR A 30 -12.33 -8.18 8.58
C THR A 30 -13.61 -8.87 9.09
N LYS A 31 -13.78 -8.93 10.41
CA LYS A 31 -14.95 -9.56 11.06
C LYS A 31 -16.10 -8.58 11.29
N THR A 32 -15.90 -7.29 11.03
CA THR A 32 -16.84 -6.22 11.36
C THR A 32 -17.92 -6.02 10.29
N LEU A 33 -18.97 -5.26 10.64
CA LEU A 33 -19.94 -4.79 9.65
C LEU A 33 -19.32 -3.80 8.66
N GLY A 34 -18.43 -2.91 9.13
CA GLY A 34 -17.78 -1.92 8.28
C GLY A 34 -16.98 -2.55 7.13
N TYR A 35 -16.32 -3.69 7.38
CA TYR A 35 -15.68 -4.48 6.33
C TYR A 35 -16.69 -5.10 5.35
N LYS A 36 -17.82 -5.61 5.85
CA LYS A 36 -18.87 -6.21 5.01
C LYS A 36 -19.60 -5.20 4.12
N GLU A 37 -19.54 -3.92 4.48
CA GLU A 37 -20.08 -2.82 3.67
C GLU A 37 -19.17 -2.45 2.48
N LEU A 38 -17.90 -2.85 2.51
CA LEU A 38 -17.01 -2.73 1.35
C LEU A 38 -17.51 -3.64 0.22
N ASN A 39 -17.33 -3.22 -1.02
CA ASN A 39 -17.61 -4.07 -2.17
C ASN A 39 -16.57 -5.21 -2.29
N TYR A 40 -16.86 -6.20 -3.14
CA TYR A 40 -16.00 -7.37 -3.28
C TYR A 40 -14.53 -7.03 -3.59
N LYS A 41 -14.28 -6.07 -4.49
CA LYS A 41 -12.91 -5.70 -4.88
C LYS A 41 -12.17 -4.97 -3.75
N GLU A 42 -12.88 -4.11 -3.02
CA GLU A 42 -12.35 -3.44 -1.83
C GLU A 42 -12.00 -4.46 -0.73
N GLN A 43 -12.88 -5.44 -0.48
CA GLN A 43 -12.62 -6.51 0.50
C GLN A 43 -11.38 -7.34 0.16
N GLN A 44 -11.21 -7.71 -1.12
CA GLN A 44 -10.03 -8.47 -1.57
C GLN A 44 -8.72 -7.72 -1.33
N SER A 45 -8.70 -6.40 -1.59
CA SER A 45 -7.50 -5.58 -1.42
C SER A 45 -7.33 -4.97 -0.03
N ALA A 46 -8.34 -5.08 0.85
CA ALA A 46 -8.35 -4.34 2.12
C ALA A 46 -7.18 -4.67 3.03
N VAL A 47 -6.87 -5.96 3.21
CA VAL A 47 -5.77 -6.42 4.08
C VAL A 47 -4.43 -5.87 3.58
N GLU A 48 -4.16 -6.02 2.28
CA GLU A 48 -2.92 -5.56 1.65
C GLU A 48 -2.80 -4.02 1.70
N ILE A 49 -3.89 -3.29 1.42
CA ILE A 49 -3.91 -1.83 1.50
C ILE A 49 -3.55 -1.36 2.91
N ILE A 50 -4.18 -1.94 3.94
CA ILE A 50 -3.95 -1.49 5.32
C ILE A 50 -2.54 -1.87 5.80
N ASN A 51 -2.06 -3.07 5.49
CA ASN A 51 -0.71 -3.50 5.87
C ASN A 51 0.36 -2.62 5.22
N TYR A 52 0.32 -2.42 3.89
CA TYR A 52 1.26 -1.53 3.22
C TYR A 52 1.17 -0.08 3.68
N PHE A 53 -0.04 0.37 4.03
CA PHE A 53 -0.20 1.71 4.60
C PHE A 53 0.47 1.78 5.97
N GLY A 54 0.31 0.77 6.82
CA GLY A 54 0.99 0.65 8.11
C GLY A 54 2.51 0.62 7.99
N GLU A 55 3.05 -0.15 7.03
CA GLU A 55 4.48 -0.18 6.71
C GLU A 55 4.97 1.23 6.34
N CYS A 56 4.25 1.93 5.45
CA CYS A 56 4.61 3.29 5.05
C CYS A 56 4.59 4.27 6.23
N MET A 57 3.61 4.15 7.13
CA MET A 57 3.52 5.01 8.32
C MET A 57 4.73 4.80 9.24
N PHE A 58 5.16 3.55 9.45
CA PHE A 58 6.35 3.28 10.24
C PHE A 58 7.64 3.72 9.54
N ASP A 59 7.84 3.30 8.29
CA ASP A 59 9.07 3.56 7.53
C ASP A 59 9.38 5.06 7.38
N TYR A 60 8.34 5.89 7.24
CA TYR A 60 8.50 7.31 6.93
C TYR A 60 8.24 8.25 8.11
N HIS A 61 7.45 7.82 9.10
CA HIS A 61 7.11 8.66 10.25
C HIS A 61 7.47 8.03 11.60
N LEU A 62 7.87 6.76 11.64
CA LEU A 62 8.17 6.01 12.87
C LEU A 62 6.99 6.04 13.86
N GLU A 63 5.76 6.08 13.34
CA GLU A 63 4.53 6.14 14.13
C GLU A 63 3.92 4.74 14.26
N SER A 64 3.67 4.29 15.51
CA SER A 64 2.81 3.13 15.78
C SER A 64 1.34 3.47 15.47
N MET A 65 0.49 2.45 15.31
CA MET A 65 -0.88 2.64 14.83
C MET A 65 -1.70 3.59 15.71
N CYS A 66 -1.59 3.48 17.03
CA CYS A 66 -2.25 4.38 17.98
C CYS A 66 -1.71 5.82 17.98
N LEU A 67 -0.56 6.09 17.34
CA LEU A 67 0.07 7.42 17.26
C LEU A 67 -0.12 8.10 15.90
N TRP A 68 -0.77 7.44 14.94
CA TRP A 68 -0.95 7.97 13.59
C TRP A 68 -1.54 9.38 13.59
N SER A 69 -0.78 10.30 12.99
CA SER A 69 -1.13 11.71 12.94
C SER A 69 -1.74 12.09 11.60
N LYS A 70 -2.60 13.12 11.60
CA LYS A 70 -3.18 13.67 10.38
C LYS A 70 -2.11 14.04 9.34
N LYS A 71 -1.01 14.64 9.80
CA LYS A 71 0.10 15.07 8.94
C LYS A 71 0.77 13.88 8.26
N ALA A 72 1.03 12.81 9.02
CA ALA A 72 1.58 11.57 8.48
C ALA A 72 0.62 10.92 7.46
N ILE A 73 -0.69 10.89 7.74
CA ILE A 73 -1.69 10.42 6.77
C ILE A 73 -1.65 11.23 5.47
N GLU A 74 -1.63 12.57 5.55
CA GLU A 74 -1.58 13.43 4.36
C GLU A 74 -0.29 13.18 3.55
N ASP A 75 0.87 13.06 4.20
CA ASP A 75 2.14 12.80 3.51
C ASP A 75 2.20 11.39 2.90
N VAL A 76 1.81 10.35 3.64
CA VAL A 76 1.82 8.98 3.15
C VAL A 76 0.88 8.81 1.96
N MET A 77 -0.35 9.33 2.06
CA MET A 77 -1.34 9.25 0.98
C MET A 77 -0.85 9.92 -0.31
N ILE A 78 -0.19 11.06 -0.21
CA ILE A 78 0.14 11.89 -1.39
C ILE A 78 1.53 11.55 -1.95
N SER A 79 2.51 11.35 -1.07
CA SER A 79 3.92 11.35 -1.45
C SER A 79 4.59 9.99 -1.41
N VAL A 80 4.11 9.08 -0.55
CA VAL A 80 4.80 7.82 -0.24
C VAL A 80 4.09 6.62 -0.87
N PHE A 81 2.87 6.35 -0.43
CA PHE A 81 2.08 5.18 -0.82
C PHE A 81 1.95 5.04 -2.35
N PRO A 82 1.56 6.07 -3.11
CA PRO A 82 1.47 5.98 -4.57
C PRO A 82 2.80 5.78 -5.31
N LYS A 83 3.95 5.97 -4.66
CA LYS A 83 5.28 5.69 -5.24
C LYS A 83 5.84 4.34 -4.84
N LYS A 84 5.33 3.77 -3.74
CA LYS A 84 5.76 2.48 -3.21
C LYS A 84 4.96 1.33 -3.79
N VAL A 85 3.67 1.54 -4.02
CA VAL A 85 2.81 0.53 -4.62
C VAL A 85 2.83 0.67 -6.14
N SER A 86 3.31 -0.37 -6.82
CA SER A 86 3.25 -0.44 -8.28
C SER A 86 1.96 -1.14 -8.71
N ALA A 87 0.92 -0.34 -8.95
CA ALA A 87 -0.38 -0.82 -9.39
C ALA A 87 -1.05 0.21 -10.32
N ASN A 88 -2.09 -0.21 -11.03
CA ASN A 88 -2.86 0.71 -11.86
C ASN A 88 -3.76 1.63 -11.00
N VAL A 89 -4.35 2.65 -11.62
CA VAL A 89 -5.25 3.60 -10.93
C VAL A 89 -6.40 2.91 -10.19
N SER A 90 -6.95 1.82 -10.74
CA SER A 90 -8.10 1.13 -10.14
C SER A 90 -7.79 0.39 -8.84
N PHE A 91 -6.52 0.08 -8.54
CA PHE A 91 -6.13 -0.32 -7.18
C PHE A 91 -6.31 0.84 -6.20
N PHE A 92 -5.79 2.02 -6.55
CA PHE A 92 -5.82 3.21 -5.71
C PHE A 92 -7.23 3.75 -5.46
N GLU A 93 -8.16 3.52 -6.39
CA GLU A 93 -9.59 3.87 -6.20
C GLU A 93 -10.22 3.20 -4.97
N LYS A 94 -9.69 2.05 -4.53
CA LYS A 94 -10.17 1.30 -3.36
C LYS A 94 -9.64 1.86 -2.03
N VAL A 95 -8.55 2.63 -2.06
CA VAL A 95 -7.80 3.03 -0.86
C VAL A 95 -8.65 3.91 0.05
N GLU A 96 -9.40 4.86 -0.50
CA GLU A 96 -10.25 5.75 0.31
C GLU A 96 -11.27 4.97 1.13
N SER A 97 -12.09 4.14 0.48
CA SER A 97 -13.18 3.43 1.15
C SER A 97 -12.66 2.44 2.20
N VAL A 98 -11.59 1.71 1.87
CA VAL A 98 -10.93 0.77 2.80
C VAL A 98 -10.40 1.51 4.03
N LEU A 99 -9.55 2.52 3.85
CA LEU A 99 -8.91 3.22 4.97
C LEU A 99 -9.92 4.00 5.80
N VAL A 100 -10.94 4.61 5.18
CA VAL A 100 -12.02 5.28 5.90
C VAL A 100 -12.75 4.30 6.83
N LYS A 101 -13.16 3.14 6.32
CA LYS A 101 -13.86 2.14 7.13
C LYS A 101 -12.99 1.55 8.22
N PHE A 102 -11.70 1.35 7.92
CA PHE A 102 -10.73 0.91 8.91
C PHE A 102 -10.55 1.93 10.04
N PHE A 103 -10.41 3.22 9.73
CA PHE A 103 -10.26 4.27 10.73
C PHE A 103 -11.52 4.49 11.58
N GLU A 104 -12.70 4.38 10.98
CA GLU A 104 -13.97 4.37 11.72
C GLU A 104 -14.01 3.20 12.71
N PHE A 105 -13.57 2.00 12.29
CA PHE A 105 -13.44 0.84 13.17
C PHE A 105 -12.43 1.06 14.31
N LEU A 106 -11.24 1.59 14.03
CA LEU A 106 -10.21 1.86 15.04
C LEU A 106 -10.70 2.87 16.10
N TYR A 107 -11.48 3.87 15.67
CA TYR A 107 -12.10 4.82 16.58
C TYR A 107 -13.11 4.14 17.50
N HIS A 108 -14.05 3.38 16.95
CA HIS A 108 -15.10 2.73 17.72
C HIS A 108 -14.60 1.59 18.63
N SER A 109 -13.42 1.03 18.33
CA SER A 109 -12.74 0.04 19.17
C SER A 109 -11.78 0.65 20.20
N ASN A 110 -11.70 1.99 20.29
CA ASN A 110 -10.76 2.74 21.15
C ASN A 110 -9.28 2.43 20.89
N GLN A 111 -8.94 1.96 19.69
CA GLN A 111 -7.55 1.72 19.27
C GLN A 111 -6.90 2.99 18.69
N GLN A 112 -7.71 3.92 18.18
CA GLN A 112 -7.24 5.20 17.66
C GLN A 112 -8.19 6.35 18.01
N ASN A 113 -7.80 7.17 18.98
CA ASN A 113 -8.64 8.24 19.53
C ASN A 113 -8.99 9.33 18.50
N ASN A 114 -8.13 9.58 17.52
CA ASN A 114 -8.36 10.55 16.45
C ASN A 114 -8.89 9.90 15.16
N GLY A 115 -9.35 8.63 15.19
CA GLY A 115 -9.65 7.86 13.97
C GLY A 115 -10.64 8.54 13.01
N LEU A 116 -11.67 9.22 13.52
CA LEU A 116 -12.60 9.97 12.66
C LEU A 116 -11.93 11.16 11.95
N GLU A 117 -10.95 11.82 12.59
CA GLU A 117 -10.15 12.87 11.97
C GLU A 117 -9.25 12.29 10.87
N LEU A 118 -8.63 11.14 11.13
CA LEU A 118 -7.81 10.44 10.13
C LEU A 118 -8.65 10.02 8.92
N ALA A 119 -9.86 9.48 9.14
CA ALA A 119 -10.80 9.16 8.07
C ALA A 119 -11.18 10.38 7.23
N ALA A 120 -11.37 11.55 7.85
CA ALA A 120 -11.60 12.80 7.11
C ALA A 120 -10.36 13.24 6.31
N SER A 121 -9.16 13.03 6.86
CA SER A 121 -7.88 13.30 6.19
C SER A 121 -7.72 12.45 4.93
N VAL A 122 -8.01 11.15 5.01
CA VAL A 122 -8.00 10.23 3.86
C VAL A 122 -8.91 10.73 2.73
N ARG A 123 -10.17 11.05 3.04
CA ARG A 123 -11.15 11.55 2.05
C ARG A 123 -10.63 12.79 1.32
N LYS A 124 -10.01 13.72 2.07
CA LYS A 124 -9.45 14.96 1.51
C LYS A 124 -8.24 14.68 0.61
N SER A 125 -7.37 13.77 1.02
CA SER A 125 -6.10 13.46 0.33
C SER A 125 -6.27 12.52 -0.86
N ASN A 126 -7.33 11.71 -0.91
CA ASN A 126 -7.55 10.71 -1.96
C ASN A 126 -7.51 11.31 -3.36
N LYS A 127 -8.17 12.45 -3.59
CA LYS A 127 -8.15 13.12 -4.89
C LYS A 127 -6.73 13.51 -5.34
N LEU A 128 -5.87 13.91 -4.41
CA LEU A 128 -4.49 14.27 -4.72
C LEU A 128 -3.65 13.03 -5.01
N MET A 129 -3.83 11.95 -4.24
CA MET A 129 -3.21 10.64 -4.50
C MET A 129 -3.57 10.13 -5.90
N LEU A 130 -4.86 10.10 -6.25
CA LEU A 130 -5.32 9.61 -7.56
C LEU A 130 -4.75 10.45 -8.72
N ASN A 131 -4.67 11.78 -8.54
CA ASN A 131 -4.04 12.65 -9.52
C ASN A 131 -2.55 12.34 -9.68
N GLU A 132 -1.81 12.18 -8.57
CA GLU A 132 -0.38 11.84 -8.59
C GLU A 132 -0.14 10.52 -9.34
N VAL A 133 -0.90 9.46 -9.01
CA VAL A 133 -0.81 8.16 -9.70
C VAL A 133 -1.10 8.31 -11.18
N THR A 134 -2.18 9.00 -11.54
CA THR A 134 -2.58 9.16 -12.94
C THR A 134 -1.53 9.90 -13.76
N VAL A 135 -0.96 10.97 -13.20
CA VAL A 135 0.09 11.75 -13.87
C VAL A 135 1.38 10.93 -14.03
N ASN A 136 1.78 10.19 -12.99
CA ASN A 136 2.99 9.38 -13.02
C ASN A 136 2.89 8.17 -13.95
N LEU A 137 1.72 7.55 -14.06
CA LEU A 137 1.52 6.43 -14.97
C LEU A 137 1.45 6.86 -16.43
N LYS A 138 0.85 8.01 -16.74
CA LYS A 138 0.59 8.41 -18.13
C LYS A 138 1.87 8.50 -18.97
N GLY A 139 1.96 7.67 -20.01
CA GLY A 139 3.10 7.56 -20.93
C GLY A 139 4.30 6.79 -20.40
N SER A 140 4.22 6.24 -19.18
CA SER A 140 5.30 5.49 -18.54
C SER A 140 5.50 4.08 -19.14
N SER A 141 6.58 3.42 -18.75
CA SER A 141 6.77 1.98 -19.00
C SER A 141 5.73 1.14 -18.27
N GLU A 142 5.36 1.54 -17.06
CA GLU A 142 4.43 0.87 -16.17
C GLU A 142 3.02 0.86 -16.77
N GLU A 143 2.56 1.95 -17.37
CA GLU A 143 1.28 1.99 -18.08
C GLU A 143 1.23 0.96 -19.22
N LYS A 144 2.28 0.89 -20.04
CA LYS A 144 2.37 -0.11 -21.12
C LYS A 144 2.44 -1.54 -20.59
N LEU A 145 3.09 -1.73 -19.45
CA LEU A 145 3.14 -3.03 -18.79
C LEU A 145 1.75 -3.43 -18.31
N PHE A 146 1.00 -2.53 -17.69
CA PHE A 146 -0.37 -2.78 -17.25
C PHE A 146 -1.33 -3.02 -18.43
N ASP A 147 -1.14 -2.33 -19.55
CA ASP A 147 -1.88 -2.60 -20.79
C ASP A 147 -1.63 -4.04 -21.26
N LEU A 148 -0.36 -4.48 -21.30
CA LEU A 148 0.00 -5.86 -21.63
C LEU A 148 -0.63 -6.88 -20.67
N GLY A 149 -0.58 -6.62 -19.36
CA GLY A 149 -1.20 -7.50 -18.37
C GLY A 149 -2.71 -7.62 -18.59
N SER A 150 -3.37 -6.51 -18.91
CA SER A 150 -4.80 -6.48 -19.23
C SER A 150 -5.10 -7.27 -20.51
N GLU A 151 -4.27 -7.15 -21.56
CA GLU A 151 -4.38 -7.96 -22.78
C GLU A 151 -4.18 -9.46 -22.53
N MET A 152 -3.38 -9.82 -21.51
CA MET A 152 -3.20 -11.19 -21.05
C MET A 152 -4.34 -11.70 -20.15
N GLY A 153 -5.34 -10.87 -19.86
CA GLY A 153 -6.51 -11.22 -19.04
C GLY A 153 -6.27 -11.17 -17.54
N LEU A 154 -5.21 -10.50 -17.08
CA LEU A 154 -4.90 -10.30 -15.66
C LEU A 154 -5.63 -9.06 -15.11
N ASP A 155 -6.01 -9.10 -13.83
CA ASP A 155 -6.57 -7.93 -13.13
C ASP A 155 -5.45 -7.02 -12.62
N MET A 156 -5.18 -5.91 -13.32
CA MET A 156 -4.14 -4.94 -12.94
C MET A 156 -4.45 -4.14 -11.67
N SER A 157 -5.64 -4.35 -11.08
CA SER A 157 -6.01 -3.83 -9.76
C SER A 157 -5.72 -4.81 -8.63
N ASP A 158 -5.29 -6.03 -8.96
CA ASP A 158 -4.95 -7.10 -8.03
C ASP A 158 -3.43 -7.26 -7.96
N LEU A 159 -2.89 -7.18 -6.75
CA LEU A 159 -1.44 -7.20 -6.54
C LEU A 159 -0.83 -8.57 -6.85
N SER A 160 -1.60 -9.66 -6.74
CA SER A 160 -1.13 -11.01 -7.08
C SER A 160 -0.99 -11.21 -8.60
N ASP A 161 -1.92 -10.66 -9.37
CA ASP A 161 -1.85 -10.65 -10.83
C ASP A 161 -0.73 -9.73 -11.36
N LEU A 162 -0.49 -8.60 -10.68
CA LEU A 162 0.66 -7.75 -10.96
C LEU A 162 1.98 -8.48 -10.70
N ASP A 163 2.13 -9.17 -9.57
CA ASP A 163 3.32 -9.99 -9.28
C ASP A 163 3.56 -11.08 -10.34
N ARG A 164 2.50 -11.73 -10.82
CA ARG A 164 2.60 -12.69 -11.94
C ARG A 164 3.13 -12.04 -13.21
N LEU A 165 2.65 -10.84 -13.53
CA LEU A 165 3.10 -10.08 -14.70
C LEU A 165 4.59 -9.70 -14.58
N TYR A 166 5.02 -9.18 -13.44
CA TYR A 166 6.42 -8.83 -13.20
C TYR A 166 7.34 -10.06 -13.28
N LYS A 167 6.92 -11.18 -12.67
CA LYS A 167 7.63 -12.47 -12.78
C LYS A 167 7.73 -12.90 -14.24
N PHE A 168 6.65 -12.83 -15.00
CA PHE A 168 6.65 -13.18 -16.42
C PHE A 168 7.66 -12.33 -17.21
N VAL A 169 7.64 -11.01 -17.08
CA VAL A 169 8.56 -10.11 -17.79
C VAL A 169 10.02 -10.39 -17.42
N SER A 170 10.31 -10.62 -16.14
CA SER A 170 11.67 -10.92 -15.66
C SER A 170 12.30 -12.15 -16.34
N LEU A 171 11.49 -13.14 -16.72
CA LEU A 171 11.95 -14.34 -17.45
C LEU A 171 12.45 -14.00 -18.87
N PHE A 172 11.84 -13.00 -19.53
CA PHE A 172 12.26 -12.59 -20.87
C PHE A 172 13.50 -11.70 -20.83
N GLU A 173 13.63 -10.85 -19.82
CA GLU A 173 14.80 -9.99 -19.63
C GLU A 173 16.07 -10.81 -19.33
N THR A 174 15.95 -11.83 -18.48
CA THR A 174 17.05 -12.77 -18.18
C THR A 174 17.41 -13.62 -19.41
N SER A 175 16.43 -14.03 -20.23
CA SER A 175 16.70 -14.77 -21.47
C SER A 175 17.47 -13.93 -22.52
N LYS A 176 17.23 -12.62 -22.58
CA LYS A 176 17.96 -11.71 -23.47
C LYS A 176 19.42 -11.59 -23.07
N LYS A 177 19.73 -11.44 -21.77
CA LYS A 177 21.11 -11.41 -21.26
C LYS A 177 21.87 -12.71 -21.59
N ASN A 178 21.23 -13.87 -21.47
CA ASN A 178 21.86 -15.16 -21.78
C ASN A 178 22.09 -15.43 -23.27
N LYS A 179 21.34 -14.77 -24.17
CA LYS A 179 21.58 -14.84 -25.63
C LYS A 179 22.76 -13.98 -26.07
N THR A 180 23.06 -12.88 -25.38
CA THR A 180 24.22 -12.03 -25.70
C THR A 180 25.55 -12.72 -25.38
N PHE A 181 25.62 -13.53 -24.31
CA PHE A 181 26.84 -14.26 -23.94
C PHE A 181 27.12 -15.52 -24.78
N LYS A 182 26.17 -15.99 -25.61
CA LYS A 182 26.37 -17.16 -26.48
C LYS A 182 26.82 -16.81 -27.91
N ASN A 183 26.89 -15.52 -28.23
CA ASN A 183 27.36 -15.02 -29.54
C ASN A 183 28.65 -14.20 -29.42
N SER A 184 29.44 -14.38 -28.35
CA SER A 184 30.77 -13.77 -28.16
C SER A 184 31.86 -14.81 -28.35
#